data_AF-A0A125PM03-F1
#
_entry.id   AF-A0A125PM03-F1
#
_cell.length_a   1.000
_cell.length_b   1.000
_cell.length_c   1.000
_cell.angle_alpha   90.00
_cell.angle_beta   90.00
_cell.angle_gamma   90.00
#
_symmetry.space_group_name_H-M   'P 1'
#
loop_
_entity.id
_entity.type
_entity.pdbx_description
1 polymer ?
#
loop_
_entity_poly.entity_id
_entity_poly.type
_entity_poly.pdbx_seq_one_letter_code
_entity_poly.pdbx_strand_id
1 'polypeptide(L)'
;MNKKKIGLFILVIFLLWILFPLSPYLTDLNHTEQKLYNKLQKTQDMYTLKDQTPKTVVRLYLHSIQEKNYETTYLFYKNDEEKIEEKKQFLKERLELHEKMLSFFKFARSPVVINEAYKDSAVINMPRWRGKDIQFHMYEKDGTWFIYDVPFQ
;
A
#
# COMPACT_ATOMS: atom_id res chain seq x y z
N MET A 1 34.98 3.12 -22.44
CA MET A 1 33.53 3.07 -22.77
C MET A 1 33.18 4.29 -23.63
N ASN A 2 32.52 4.11 -24.78
CA ASN A 2 32.33 5.17 -25.79
C ASN A 2 31.23 6.17 -25.35
N LYS A 3 31.50 7.49 -25.35
CA LYS A 3 30.57 8.54 -24.87
C LYS A 3 29.20 8.49 -25.56
N LYS A 4 29.14 8.10 -26.84
CA LYS A 4 27.89 7.89 -27.58
C LYS A 4 27.02 6.75 -27.02
N LYS A 5 27.64 5.67 -26.53
CA LYS A 5 26.94 4.54 -25.91
C LYS A 5 26.36 4.90 -24.54
N ILE A 6 27.04 5.77 -23.79
CA ILE A 6 26.57 6.28 -22.49
C ILE A 6 25.36 7.21 -22.70
N GLY A 7 25.42 8.12 -23.68
CA GLY A 7 24.29 9.01 -23.99
C GLY A 7 23.03 8.26 -24.45
N LEU A 8 23.19 7.22 -25.29
CA LEU A 8 22.08 6.37 -25.71
C LEU A 8 21.49 5.58 -24.53
N PHE A 9 22.33 5.08 -23.63
CA PHE A 9 21.87 4.34 -22.46
C PHE A 9 21.06 5.22 -21.49
N ILE A 10 21.51 6.45 -21.22
CA ILE A 10 20.77 7.42 -20.39
C ILE A 10 19.41 7.78 -21.03
N LEU A 11 19.39 8.00 -22.35
CA LEU A 11 18.15 8.28 -23.08
C LEU A 11 17.13 7.14 -22.97
N VAL A 12 17.59 5.89 -23.10
CA VAL A 12 16.72 4.70 -22.98
C VAL A 12 16.16 4.57 -21.56
N ILE A 13 16.97 4.81 -20.52
CA ILE A 13 16.49 4.81 -19.13
C ILE A 13 15.42 5.89 -18.93
N PHE A 14 15.66 7.11 -19.44
CA PHE A 14 14.73 8.22 -19.30
C PHE A 14 13.39 7.94 -20.03
N LEU A 15 13.45 7.37 -21.24
CA LEU A 15 12.27 6.94 -21.98
C LEU A 15 11.50 5.84 -21.25
N LEU A 16 12.19 4.87 -20.64
CA LEU A 16 11.56 3.81 -19.85
C LEU A 16 10.84 4.38 -18.61
N TRP A 17 11.39 5.39 -17.96
CA TRP A 17 10.74 6.09 -16.84
C TRP A 17 9.46 6.82 -17.25
N ILE A 18 9.44 7.43 -18.44
CA ILE A 18 8.26 8.11 -18.98
C ILE A 18 7.19 7.09 -19.42
N LEU A 19 7.61 6.00 -20.06
CA LEU A 19 6.71 4.99 -20.61
C LEU A 19 6.10 4.07 -19.54
N PHE A 20 6.76 3.93 -18.39
CA PHE A 20 6.27 3.15 -17.26
C PHE A 20 6.24 4.01 -15.99
N PRO A 21 5.23 4.90 -15.84
CA PRO A 21 5.14 5.71 -14.64
C PRO A 21 5.12 4.80 -13.40
N LEU A 22 5.57 5.27 -12.24
CA LEU A 22 5.30 4.50 -11.02
C LEU A 22 3.79 4.47 -10.75
N SER A 23 3.30 3.35 -10.21
CA SER A 23 1.94 3.23 -9.70
C SER A 23 1.63 4.41 -8.75
N PRO A 24 0.43 5.03 -8.84
CA PRO A 24 0.04 6.13 -7.95
C PRO A 24 -0.04 5.71 -6.47
N TYR A 25 0.09 4.42 -6.17
CA TYR A 25 0.14 3.88 -4.82
C TYR A 25 1.57 3.72 -4.29
N LEU A 26 2.59 3.79 -5.16
CA LEU A 26 4.00 3.57 -4.83
C LEU A 26 4.90 4.79 -5.08
N THR A 27 4.31 5.94 -5.44
CA THR A 27 5.02 7.21 -5.45
C THR A 27 5.32 7.64 -4.01
N ASP A 28 6.38 8.44 -3.83
CA ASP A 28 6.70 9.05 -2.55
C ASP A 28 5.49 9.73 -1.90
N LEU A 29 5.44 9.66 -0.57
CA LEU A 29 4.43 10.34 0.23
C LEU A 29 4.57 11.85 0.06
N ASN A 30 3.44 12.54 -0.09
CA ASN A 30 3.45 14.00 0.00
C ASN A 30 3.60 14.46 1.46
N HIS A 31 3.78 15.76 1.68
CA HIS A 31 3.97 16.33 3.02
C HIS A 31 2.86 15.98 4.02
N THR A 32 1.61 15.97 3.58
CA THR A 32 0.46 15.64 4.44
C THR A 32 0.46 14.16 4.81
N GLU A 33 0.70 13.30 3.83
CA GLU A 33 0.82 11.85 4.02
C GLU A 33 1.99 11.49 4.94
N GLN A 34 3.14 12.14 4.76
CA GLN A 34 4.30 11.94 5.63
C GLN A 34 4.00 12.34 7.07
N LYS A 35 3.29 13.45 7.29
CA LYS A 35 2.86 13.87 8.63
C LYS A 35 1.92 12.86 9.27
N LEU A 36 0.95 12.35 8.51
CA LEU A 36 0.03 11.30 8.97
C LEU A 36 0.78 10.03 9.35
N TYR A 37 1.71 9.60 8.49
CA TYR A 37 2.54 8.42 8.73
C TYR A 37 3.40 8.56 9.99
N ASN A 38 4.09 9.70 10.15
CA ASN A 38 4.89 9.96 11.33
C ASN A 38 4.04 10.00 12.61
N LYS A 39 2.81 10.53 12.53
CA LYS A 39 1.87 10.52 13.65
C LYS A 39 1.45 9.09 13.99
N LEU A 40 1.04 8.29 13.00
CA LEU A 40 0.69 6.88 13.17
C LEU A 40 1.82 6.09 13.81
N GLN A 41 3.06 6.24 13.33
CA GLN A 41 4.23 5.59 13.91
C GLN A 41 4.45 5.98 15.37
N LYS A 42 4.25 7.26 15.72
CA LYS A 42 4.47 7.75 17.07
C LYS A 42 3.38 7.29 18.04
N THR A 43 2.12 7.29 17.62
CA THR A 43 0.99 6.96 18.49
C THR A 43 0.67 5.48 18.51
N GLN A 44 1.12 4.72 17.49
CA GLN A 44 0.75 3.32 17.27
C GLN A 44 -0.78 3.11 17.22
N ASP A 45 -1.51 4.12 16.73
CA ASP A 45 -2.97 4.12 16.71
C ASP A 45 -3.50 4.43 15.32
N MET A 46 -4.15 3.43 14.71
CA MET A 46 -4.74 3.52 13.38
C MET A 46 -5.85 4.57 13.29
N TYR A 47 -6.55 4.87 14.39
CA TYR A 47 -7.61 5.90 14.41
C TYR A 47 -7.07 7.33 14.23
N THR A 48 -5.75 7.52 14.28
CA THR A 48 -5.15 8.79 13.83
C THR A 48 -5.36 9.08 12.35
N LEU A 49 -5.76 8.07 11.57
CA LEU A 49 -6.13 8.17 10.14
C LEU A 49 -7.65 8.27 9.92
N LYS A 50 -8.43 8.62 10.95
CA LYS A 50 -9.85 8.91 10.80
C LYS A 50 -10.10 9.96 9.71
N ASP A 51 -11.18 9.76 8.96
CA ASP A 51 -11.66 10.58 7.86
C ASP A 51 -10.67 10.68 6.67
N GLN A 52 -9.59 9.89 6.67
CA GLN A 52 -8.67 9.82 5.54
C GLN A 52 -9.25 8.94 4.43
N THR A 53 -8.95 9.31 3.19
CA THR A 53 -9.41 8.51 2.04
C THR A 53 -8.78 7.12 2.04
N PRO A 54 -9.47 6.09 1.53
CA PRO A 54 -8.90 4.74 1.43
C PRO A 54 -7.63 4.73 0.57
N LYS A 55 -7.54 5.59 -0.46
CA LYS A 55 -6.31 5.75 -1.26
C LYS A 55 -5.13 6.21 -0.42
N THR A 56 -5.34 7.18 0.47
CA THR A 56 -4.30 7.64 1.41
C THR A 56 -3.87 6.51 2.31
N VAL A 57 -4.81 5.77 2.91
CA VAL A 57 -4.52 4.63 3.77
C VAL A 57 -3.66 3.56 3.07
N VAL A 58 -4.00 3.19 1.83
CA VAL A 58 -3.19 2.24 1.03
C VAL A 58 -1.80 2.76 0.76
N ARG A 59 -1.65 4.05 0.45
CA ARG A 59 -0.31 4.65 0.24
C ARG A 59 0.53 4.57 1.50
N LEU A 60 -0.03 4.87 2.68
CA LEU A 60 0.68 4.78 3.95
C LEU A 60 1.07 3.33 4.30
N TYR A 61 0.18 2.38 4.02
CA TYR A 61 0.45 0.95 4.18
C TYR A 61 1.60 0.45 3.29
N LEU A 62 1.59 0.80 2.00
CA LEU A 62 2.66 0.38 1.09
C LEU A 62 3.98 1.05 1.47
N HIS A 63 3.92 2.31 1.93
CA HIS A 63 5.08 3.01 2.45
C HIS A 63 5.65 2.33 3.71
N SER A 64 4.81 1.84 4.64
CA SER A 64 5.32 1.11 5.82
C SER A 64 6.03 -0.19 5.45
N ILE A 65 5.58 -0.86 4.38
CA ILE A 65 6.29 -2.02 3.82
C ILE A 65 7.63 -1.61 3.20
N GLN A 66 7.68 -0.53 2.42
CA GLN A 66 8.91 -0.02 1.81
C GLN A 66 9.96 0.32 2.86
N GLU A 67 9.55 0.97 3.96
CA GLU A 67 10.39 1.31 5.12
C GLU A 67 10.71 0.09 6.02
N LYS A 68 10.16 -1.10 5.70
CA LYS A 68 10.24 -2.32 6.53
C LYS A 68 9.76 -2.11 7.97
N ASN A 69 8.87 -1.15 8.20
CA ASN A 69 8.25 -0.90 9.49
C ASN A 69 7.02 -1.79 9.67
N TYR A 70 7.26 -3.08 9.90
CA TYR A 70 6.20 -4.09 9.97
C TYR A 70 5.28 -3.95 11.18
N GLU A 71 5.73 -3.29 12.25
CA GLU A 71 4.86 -2.94 13.37
C GLU A 71 3.78 -1.95 12.94
N THR A 72 4.15 -0.93 12.17
CA THR A 72 3.18 0.03 11.61
C THR A 72 2.34 -0.64 10.52
N THR A 73 2.92 -1.52 9.70
CA THR A 73 2.18 -2.32 8.71
C THR A 73 1.05 -3.14 9.34
N TYR A 74 1.27 -3.70 10.54
CA TYR A 74 0.25 -4.47 11.26
C TYR A 74 -0.99 -3.64 11.61
N LEU A 75 -0.80 -2.36 11.97
CA LEU A 75 -1.90 -1.47 12.38
C LEU A 75 -2.97 -1.30 11.29
N PHE A 76 -2.57 -1.39 10.01
CA PHE A 76 -3.49 -1.30 8.89
C PHE A 76 -4.43 -2.51 8.77
N TYR A 77 -4.06 -3.66 9.35
CA TYR A 77 -4.94 -4.82 9.44
C TYR A 77 -5.79 -4.77 10.71
N LYS A 78 -5.14 -4.50 11.85
CA LYS A 78 -5.75 -4.56 13.18
C LYS A 78 -5.15 -3.49 14.10
N ASN A 79 -6.03 -2.76 14.78
CA ASN A 79 -5.66 -1.77 15.80
C ASN A 79 -6.04 -2.32 17.18
N ASP A 80 -5.25 -3.28 17.67
CA ASP A 80 -5.51 -4.01 18.92
C ASP A 80 -4.20 -4.19 19.70
N GLU A 81 -4.03 -3.43 20.77
CA GLU A 81 -2.83 -3.48 21.63
C GLU A 81 -2.75 -4.76 22.46
N GLU A 82 -3.87 -5.46 22.68
CA GLU A 82 -3.95 -6.60 23.60
C GLU A 82 -3.54 -7.93 22.92
N LYS A 83 -3.49 -7.97 21.58
CA LYS A 83 -3.18 -9.18 20.80
C LYS A 83 -1.70 -9.34 20.44
N ILE A 84 -0.86 -9.28 21.47
CA ILE A 84 0.61 -9.35 21.35
C ILE A 84 1.08 -10.60 20.59
N GLU A 85 0.50 -11.78 20.86
CA GLU A 85 0.92 -13.03 20.21
C GLU A 85 0.52 -13.08 18.72
N GLU A 86 -0.64 -12.53 18.37
CA GLU A 86 -1.05 -12.43 16.97
C GLU A 86 -0.15 -11.47 16.19
N LYS A 87 0.19 -10.31 16.78
CA LYS A 87 1.16 -9.37 16.21
C LYS A 87 2.52 -10.06 16.00
N LYS A 88 3.02 -10.81 16.98
CA LYS A 88 4.28 -11.57 16.85
C LYS A 88 4.22 -12.57 15.69
N GLN A 89 3.11 -13.31 15.55
CA GLN A 89 2.94 -14.26 14.47
C GLN A 89 2.91 -13.57 13.10
N PHE A 90 2.17 -12.47 12.99
CA PHE A 90 2.13 -11.63 11.79
C PHE A 90 3.53 -11.17 11.36
N LEU A 91 4.31 -10.64 12.30
CA LEU A 91 5.66 -10.15 12.06
C LEU A 91 6.62 -11.26 11.60
N LYS A 92 6.40 -12.50 12.05
CA LYS A 92 7.22 -13.67 11.70
C LYS A 92 6.85 -14.28 10.35
N GLU A 93 5.57 -14.39 10.03
CA GLU A 93 5.08 -15.17 8.88
C GLU A 93 4.90 -14.36 7.59
N ARG A 94 4.67 -13.05 7.70
CA ARG A 94 4.22 -12.25 6.54
C ARG A 94 5.28 -11.43 5.84
N LEU A 95 6.55 -11.52 6.25
CA LEU A 95 7.67 -10.84 5.58
C LEU A 95 7.69 -11.07 4.06
N GLU A 96 7.63 -12.32 3.61
CA GLU A 96 7.59 -12.65 2.18
C GLU A 96 6.32 -12.16 1.49
N LEU A 97 5.18 -12.12 2.20
CA LEU A 97 3.91 -11.66 1.66
C LEU A 97 3.94 -10.13 1.47
N HIS A 98 4.54 -9.38 2.39
CA HIS A 98 4.69 -7.93 2.30
C HIS A 98 5.56 -7.51 1.11
N GLU A 99 6.68 -8.18 0.88
CA GLU A 99 7.51 -7.91 -0.30
C GLU A 99 6.74 -8.17 -1.62
N LYS A 100 5.89 -9.20 -1.63
CA LYS A 100 5.00 -9.48 -2.77
C LYS A 100 3.93 -8.39 -2.96
N MET A 101 3.46 -7.73 -1.91
CA MET A 101 2.48 -6.63 -2.03
C MET A 101 2.99 -5.50 -2.93
N LEU A 102 4.24 -5.08 -2.76
CA LEU A 102 4.84 -4.04 -3.61
C LEU A 102 4.83 -4.44 -5.09
N SER A 103 5.08 -5.72 -5.38
CA SER A 103 5.03 -6.26 -6.74
C SER A 103 3.63 -6.20 -7.35
N PHE A 104 2.59 -6.58 -6.58
CA PHE A 104 1.21 -6.47 -7.04
C PHE A 104 0.81 -5.02 -7.34
N PHE A 105 1.25 -4.08 -6.50
CA PHE A 105 0.93 -2.66 -6.69
C PHE A 105 1.78 -1.95 -7.73
N LYS A 106 2.88 -2.54 -8.21
CA LYS A 106 3.79 -1.95 -9.21
C LYS A 106 3.06 -1.46 -10.45
N PHE A 107 2.06 -2.20 -10.89
CA PHE A 107 1.27 -1.89 -12.09
C PHE A 107 -0.18 -1.50 -11.79
N ALA A 108 -0.57 -1.40 -10.52
CA ALA A 108 -1.92 -1.02 -10.13
C ALA A 108 -2.19 0.44 -10.51
N ARG A 109 -3.27 0.67 -11.25
CA ARG A 109 -3.69 2.02 -11.71
C ARG A 109 -5.13 2.36 -11.40
N SER A 110 -5.95 1.33 -11.16
CA SER A 110 -7.37 1.50 -10.91
C SER A 110 -7.59 2.42 -9.72
N PRO A 111 -8.59 3.32 -9.78
CA PRO A 111 -9.00 4.07 -8.62
C PRO A 111 -9.56 3.13 -7.55
N VAL A 112 -9.67 3.65 -6.33
CA VAL A 112 -10.46 2.98 -5.29
C VAL A 112 -11.94 3.08 -5.65
N VAL A 113 -12.65 1.96 -5.55
CA VAL A 113 -14.10 1.86 -5.78
C VAL A 113 -14.75 1.54 -4.43
N ILE A 114 -15.59 2.44 -3.93
CA ILE A 114 -16.41 2.19 -2.74
C ILE A 114 -17.65 1.41 -3.18
N ASN A 115 -17.99 0.36 -2.45
CA ASN A 115 -19.16 -0.45 -2.75
C ASN A 115 -20.44 0.34 -2.38
N GLU A 116 -21.35 0.51 -3.34
CA GLU A 116 -22.57 1.29 -3.13
C GLU A 116 -23.55 0.61 -2.15
N ALA A 117 -23.60 -0.72 -2.15
CA ALA A 117 -24.44 -1.51 -1.25
C ALA A 117 -23.85 -1.61 0.16
N TYR A 118 -22.52 -1.56 0.27
CA TYR A 118 -21.76 -1.67 1.51
C TYR A 118 -20.75 -0.53 1.57
N LYS A 119 -21.21 0.65 2.02
CA LYS A 119 -20.39 1.88 2.02
C LYS A 119 -19.14 1.80 2.89
N ASP A 120 -19.11 0.83 3.79
CA ASP A 120 -17.99 0.43 4.63
C ASP A 120 -17.01 -0.54 3.93
N SER A 121 -17.15 -0.76 2.62
CA SER A 121 -16.26 -1.63 1.85
C SER A 121 -15.74 -0.91 0.61
N ALA A 122 -14.45 -1.11 0.33
CA ALA A 122 -13.79 -0.57 -0.85
C ALA A 122 -12.85 -1.57 -1.49
N VAL A 123 -12.68 -1.47 -2.80
CA VAL A 123 -11.78 -2.32 -3.57
C VAL A 123 -10.87 -1.51 -4.50
N ILE A 124 -9.69 -2.05 -4.79
CA ILE A 124 -8.86 -1.64 -5.92
C ILE A 124 -8.76 -2.81 -6.87
N ASN A 125 -9.24 -2.64 -8.10
CA ASN A 125 -9.10 -3.65 -9.15
C ASN A 125 -7.64 -3.75 -9.57
N MET A 126 -7.01 -4.90 -9.34
CA MET A 126 -5.61 -5.11 -9.66
C MET A 126 -5.44 -5.48 -11.14
N PRO A 127 -4.25 -5.26 -11.72
CA PRO A 127 -3.93 -5.80 -13.03
C PRO A 127 -4.16 -7.31 -13.06
N ARG A 128 -4.77 -7.81 -14.14
CA ARG A 128 -5.04 -9.24 -14.32
C ARG A 128 -3.77 -10.06 -14.15
N TRP A 129 -3.85 -11.08 -13.30
CA TRP A 129 -2.75 -12.02 -13.08
C TRP A 129 -3.18 -13.42 -13.49
N ARG A 130 -2.48 -14.01 -14.47
CA ARG A 130 -2.80 -15.34 -15.03
C ARG A 130 -4.28 -15.48 -15.44
N GLY A 131 -4.86 -14.42 -16.00
CA GLY A 131 -6.26 -14.41 -16.46
C GLY A 131 -7.31 -14.31 -15.36
N LYS A 132 -6.91 -14.14 -14.09
CA LYS A 132 -7.82 -13.89 -12.99
C LYS A 132 -7.91 -12.40 -12.71
N ASP A 133 -9.14 -11.91 -12.53
CA ASP A 133 -9.40 -10.63 -11.90
C ASP A 133 -9.11 -10.80 -10.41
N ILE A 134 -8.33 -9.87 -9.86
CA ILE A 134 -7.93 -9.86 -8.44
C ILE A 134 -8.26 -8.49 -7.90
N GLN A 135 -8.85 -8.43 -6.72
CA GLN A 135 -9.21 -7.19 -6.05
C GLN A 135 -8.43 -7.08 -4.74
N PHE A 136 -7.96 -5.86 -4.44
CA PHE A 136 -7.44 -5.51 -3.13
C PHE A 136 -8.59 -4.97 -2.28
N HIS A 137 -8.89 -5.62 -1.16
CA HIS A 137 -10.06 -5.30 -0.33
C HIS A 137 -9.71 -4.49 0.91
N MET A 138 -10.60 -3.56 1.22
CA MET A 138 -10.55 -2.70 2.39
C MET A 138 -11.93 -2.57 3.03
N TYR A 139 -11.96 -2.29 4.33
CA TYR A 139 -13.19 -2.00 5.06
C TYR A 139 -13.05 -0.75 5.93
N GLU A 140 -14.16 -0.10 6.22
CA GLU A 140 -14.23 1.07 7.10
C GLU A 140 -14.78 0.66 8.47
N LYS A 141 -14.19 1.21 9.53
CA LYS A 141 -14.72 1.12 10.88
C LYS A 141 -14.46 2.45 11.60
N ASP A 142 -15.50 3.02 12.18
CA ASP A 142 -15.45 4.27 12.96
C ASP A 142 -14.82 5.47 12.23
N GLY A 143 -14.97 5.53 10.90
CA GLY A 143 -14.39 6.57 10.05
C GLY A 143 -12.94 6.29 9.61
N THR A 144 -12.40 5.11 9.92
CA THR A 144 -11.03 4.71 9.58
C THR A 144 -11.04 3.48 8.67
N TRP A 145 -10.25 3.53 7.60
CA TRP A 145 -10.11 2.40 6.68
C TRP A 145 -9.03 1.43 7.13
N PHE A 146 -9.32 0.14 6.97
CA PHE A 146 -8.46 -0.99 7.27
C PHE A 146 -8.32 -1.89 6.04
N ILE A 147 -7.29 -2.71 6.04
CA ILE A 147 -7.00 -3.72 5.02
C ILE A 147 -7.49 -5.07 5.55
N TYR A 148 -8.16 -5.85 4.70
CA TYR A 148 -8.57 -7.21 5.10
C TYR A 148 -7.35 -8.11 5.35
N ASP A 149 -7.47 -9.00 6.34
CA ASP A 149 -6.44 -10.01 6.68
C ASP A 149 -6.02 -10.86 5.48
N VAL A 150 -6.97 -11.15 4.58
CA VAL A 150 -6.76 -11.73 3.25
C VAL A 150 -7.12 -10.67 2.23
N PRO A 151 -6.16 -9.80 1.85
CA PRO A 151 -6.48 -8.59 1.11
C PRO A 151 -6.75 -8.83 -0.38
N PHE A 152 -6.31 -9.95 -0.95
CA PHE A 152 -6.52 -10.28 -2.36
C PHE A 152 -7.54 -11.41 -2.51
N GLN A 153 -8.61 -11.14 -3.24
CA GLN A 153 -9.66 -12.10 -3.61
C GLN A 153 -9.94 -12.06 -5.11
#